data_AF-A0A8E0RWX8-F1
#
_entry.id   AF-A0A8E0RWX8-F1
#
_cell.length_a   1.000
_cell.length_b   1.000
_cell.length_c   1.000
_cell.angle_alpha   90.00
_cell.angle_beta   90.00
_cell.angle_gamma   90.00
#
_symmetry.space_group_name_H-M   'P 1'
#
loop_
_entity.id
_entity.type
_entity.pdbx_description
1 polymer ?
#
loop_
_entity_poly.entity_id
_entity_poly.type
_entity_poly.pdbx_seq_one_letter_code
_entity_poly.pdbx_strand_id
1 'polypeptide(L)'
;MPRKKTSPIVGDLCSFCQKEEELPLLGALVKTDEFLLHSNCIFAASGLSQEKEDGKTEGDYIEGFHISAIQKELKRGRHLTCSFCRRHGASVGCVVGSCPRSFHLPCITKAKGITIFEDPFPSYCKRHAPKQVRSCGFSFYFPASRLTAK
;
A
#
# COMPACT_ATOMS: atom_id res chain seq x y z
N MET A 1 42.23 -4.02 -12.99
CA MET A 1 41.16 -3.92 -14.00
C MET A 1 40.12 -2.93 -13.51
N PRO A 2 39.85 -1.81 -14.20
CA PRO A 2 38.79 -0.89 -13.78
C PRO A 2 37.43 -1.57 -13.96
N ARG A 3 36.63 -1.65 -12.88
CA ARG A 3 35.24 -2.10 -12.94
C ARG A 3 34.49 -1.19 -13.90
N LYS A 4 33.97 -1.75 -15.01
CA LYS A 4 33.00 -1.06 -15.85
C LYS A 4 31.80 -0.71 -14.97
N LYS A 5 31.60 0.59 -14.72
CA LYS A 5 30.36 1.11 -14.14
C LYS A 5 29.29 0.94 -15.22
N THR A 6 28.60 -0.20 -15.22
CA THR A 6 27.34 -0.33 -15.94
C THR A 6 26.36 0.60 -15.26
N SER A 7 25.98 1.68 -15.95
CA SER A 7 24.82 2.49 -15.60
C SER A 7 23.63 1.56 -15.36
N PRO A 8 22.80 1.80 -14.32
CA PRO A 8 21.65 0.95 -14.08
C PRO A 8 20.65 1.21 -15.21
N ILE A 9 20.40 0.18 -16.02
CA ILE A 9 19.21 0.13 -16.86
C ILE A 9 18.04 0.24 -15.88
N VAL A 10 17.42 1.41 -15.79
CA VAL A 10 16.17 1.58 -15.06
C VAL A 10 15.19 0.67 -15.80
N GLY A 11 14.90 -0.50 -15.22
CA GLY A 11 13.99 -1.45 -15.84
C GLY A 11 12.63 -0.80 -16.04
N ASP A 12 11.93 -1.16 -17.11
CA ASP A 12 10.59 -0.63 -17.44
C ASP A 12 9.50 -1.15 -16.49
N LEU A 13 9.88 -1.80 -15.39
CA LEU A 13 8.99 -2.41 -14.41
C LEU A 13 8.97 -1.62 -13.10
N CYS A 14 7.79 -1.55 -12.49
CA CYS A 14 7.64 -0.98 -11.15
C CYS A 14 8.51 -1.72 -10.11
N SER A 15 9.30 -0.98 -9.34
CA SER A 15 10.27 -1.55 -8.38
C SER A 15 9.60 -2.28 -7.20
N PHE A 16 8.33 -1.98 -6.92
CA PHE A 16 7.55 -2.66 -5.88
C PHE A 16 6.83 -3.92 -6.38
N CYS A 17 6.09 -3.83 -7.48
CA CYS A 17 5.21 -4.92 -7.93
C CYS A 17 5.74 -5.70 -9.13
N GLN A 18 6.85 -5.27 -9.74
CA GLN A 18 7.48 -5.88 -10.91
C GLN A 18 6.50 -6.05 -12.09
N LYS A 19 5.67 -5.04 -12.32
CA LYS A 19 4.72 -4.97 -13.43
C LYS A 19 4.88 -3.65 -14.18
N GLU A 20 4.64 -3.71 -15.48
CA GLU A 20 4.57 -2.60 -16.43
C GLU A 20 3.13 -2.06 -16.59
N GLU A 21 2.11 -2.86 -16.26
CA GLU A 21 0.72 -2.55 -16.56
C GLU A 21 0.14 -1.43 -15.68
N GLU A 22 -0.35 -0.36 -16.31
CA GLU A 22 -1.21 0.65 -15.69
C GLU A 22 -2.61 0.06 -15.41
N LEU A 23 -2.72 -0.73 -14.35
CA LEU A 23 -4.03 -1.09 -13.81
C LEU A 23 -4.58 0.11 -13.04
N PRO A 24 -5.88 0.46 -13.15
CA PRO A 24 -6.46 1.58 -12.40
C PRO A 24 -6.20 1.54 -10.89
N LEU A 25 -6.07 0.33 -10.32
CA LEU A 25 -5.71 0.11 -8.91
C LEU A 25 -4.28 0.56 -8.56
N LEU A 26 -3.33 0.44 -9.48
CA LEU A 26 -1.92 0.76 -9.23
C LEU A 26 -1.65 2.27 -9.32
N GLY A 27 -2.53 3.03 -9.97
CA GLY A 27 -2.31 4.45 -10.20
C GLY A 27 -1.27 4.69 -11.29
N ALA A 28 -0.86 5.95 -11.44
CA ALA A 28 0.08 6.37 -12.47
C ALA A 28 1.47 5.78 -12.25
N LEU A 29 2.21 5.60 -13.35
CA LEU A 29 3.64 5.31 -13.31
C LEU A 29 4.42 6.61 -13.12
N VAL A 30 5.19 6.66 -12.04
CA VAL A 30 6.12 7.74 -11.71
C VAL A 30 7.53 7.27 -12.04
N LYS A 31 8.14 7.94 -13.03
CA LYS A 31 9.51 7.69 -13.47
C LYS A 31 10.44 8.75 -12.90
N THR A 32 11.53 8.29 -12.28
CA THR A 32 12.65 9.13 -11.83
C THR A 32 13.95 8.55 -12.38
N ASP A 33 15.07 9.23 -12.10
CA ASP A 33 16.39 8.77 -12.51
C ASP A 33 16.77 7.43 -11.85
N GLU A 34 16.19 7.11 -10.69
CA GLU A 34 16.51 5.92 -9.90
C GLU A 34 15.42 4.85 -9.91
N PHE A 35 14.15 5.24 -10.05
CA PHE A 35 13.02 4.31 -9.91
C PHE A 35 12.00 4.48 -11.01
N LEU A 36 11.35 3.37 -11.32
CA LEU A 36 10.01 3.37 -11.88
C LEU A 36 9.07 2.78 -10.83
N LEU A 37 8.05 3.53 -10.45
CA LEU A 37 7.11 3.17 -9.38
C LEU A 37 5.68 3.43 -9.82
N HIS A 38 4.75 2.70 -9.26
CA HIS A 38 3.33 3.04 -9.36
C HIS A 38 2.96 3.89 -8.14
N SER A 39 2.22 5.00 -8.29
CA SER A 39 1.86 5.90 -7.18
C SER A 39 1.17 5.13 -6.04
N ASN A 40 0.25 4.22 -6.34
CA ASN A 40 -0.43 3.48 -5.27
C ASN A 40 0.46 2.42 -4.62
N CYS A 41 1.49 1.92 -5.33
CA CYS A 41 2.45 0.98 -4.73
C CYS A 41 3.34 1.66 -3.69
N ILE A 42 3.68 2.94 -3.89
CA ILE A 42 4.44 3.72 -2.90
C ILE A 42 3.54 4.09 -1.71
N PHE A 43 2.31 4.57 -1.95
CA PHE A 43 1.35 4.87 -0.87
C PHE A 43 1.01 3.66 0.02
N ALA A 44 0.86 2.48 -0.58
CA ALA A 44 0.50 1.26 0.17
C ALA A 44 1.67 0.56 0.88
N ALA A 45 2.91 1.04 0.71
CA ALA A 45 4.09 0.40 1.28
C ALA A 45 4.16 0.66 2.80
N SER A 46 4.11 -0.40 3.60
CA SER A 46 3.89 -0.27 5.06
C SER A 46 5.07 0.29 5.85
N GLY A 47 6.26 0.41 5.25
CA GLY A 47 7.42 1.03 5.90
C GLY A 47 7.67 2.48 5.47
N LEU A 48 6.72 3.10 4.77
CA LEU A 48 6.80 4.51 4.38
C LEU A 48 5.82 5.37 5.18
N SER A 49 6.24 6.60 5.42
CA SER A 49 5.41 7.67 5.99
C SER A 49 5.54 8.88 5.08
N GLN A 50 4.41 9.44 4.68
CA GLN A 50 4.39 10.62 3.83
C GLN A 50 4.81 11.84 4.67
N GLU A 51 5.80 12.59 4.20
CA GLU A 51 6.32 13.78 4.91
C GLU A 51 5.70 15.08 4.38
N LYS A 52 5.30 15.10 3.11
CA LYS A 52 4.72 16.26 2.44
C LYS A 52 3.42 15.86 1.75
N GLU A 53 2.32 16.52 2.10
CA GLU A 53 1.02 16.28 1.49
C GLU A 53 0.89 16.88 0.09
N ASP A 54 1.71 17.89 -0.24
CA ASP A 54 1.64 18.63 -1.49
C ASP A 54 1.85 17.76 -2.76
N GLY A 55 2.27 16.50 -2.61
CA GLY A 55 2.41 15.50 -3.68
C GLY A 55 3.46 15.84 -4.74
N LYS A 56 4.11 17.00 -4.64
CA LYS A 56 5.08 17.45 -5.63
C LYS A 56 6.36 16.64 -5.53
N THR A 57 6.77 16.10 -6.67
CA THR A 57 8.09 15.52 -6.85
C THR A 57 9.06 16.69 -7.02
N GLU A 58 9.66 17.13 -5.91
CA GLU A 58 10.62 18.23 -5.86
C GLU A 58 11.88 17.82 -5.09
N GLY A 59 13.05 18.00 -5.70
CA GLY A 59 14.33 17.60 -5.12
C GLY A 59 14.37 16.10 -4.80
N ASP A 60 14.65 15.76 -3.54
CA ASP A 60 14.82 14.38 -3.07
C ASP A 60 13.49 13.69 -2.66
N TYR A 61 12.34 14.18 -3.14
CA TYR A 61 11.01 13.66 -2.79
C TYR A 61 10.26 13.14 -4.02
N ILE A 62 9.52 12.03 -3.84
CA ILE A 62 8.62 11.43 -4.83
C ILE A 62 7.26 11.23 -4.16
N GLU A 63 6.20 11.84 -4.67
CA GLU A 63 4.83 11.71 -4.11
C GLU A 63 4.77 12.03 -2.59
N GLY A 64 5.61 12.96 -2.13
CA GLY A 64 5.71 13.33 -0.71
C GLY A 64 6.57 12.41 0.17
N PHE A 65 7.22 11.39 -0.41
CA PHE A 65 8.14 10.49 0.27
C PHE A 65 9.58 10.79 -0.09
N HIS A 66 10.47 10.81 0.91
CA HIS A 66 11.89 11.00 0.67
C HIS A 66 12.50 9.79 -0.07
N ILE A 67 13.33 10.02 -1.09
CA ILE A 67 13.97 8.98 -1.92
C ILE A 67 14.72 7.95 -1.06
N SER A 68 15.45 8.40 -0.05
CA SER A 68 16.17 7.50 0.87
C SER A 68 15.25 6.57 1.66
N ALA A 69 14.02 7.00 1.98
CA ALA A 69 13.03 6.15 2.64
C ALA A 69 12.50 5.08 1.67
N ILE A 70 12.23 5.45 0.41
CA ILE A 70 11.83 4.53 -0.65
C ILE A 70 12.90 3.44 -0.87
N GLN A 71 14.18 3.83 -0.94
CA GLN A 71 15.30 2.88 -1.08
C GLN A 71 15.36 1.89 0.09
N LYS A 72 15.23 2.39 1.33
CA LYS A 72 15.19 1.55 2.53
C LYS A 72 14.01 0.58 2.50
N GLU A 73 12.86 1.06 2.06
CA GLU A 73 11.64 0.25 1.96
C GLU A 73 11.77 -0.84 0.89
N LEU A 74 12.32 -0.52 -0.28
CA LEU A 74 12.62 -1.51 -1.32
C LEU A 74 13.61 -2.56 -0.80
N LYS A 75 14.64 -2.15 -0.06
CA LYS A 75 15.58 -3.07 0.59
C LYS A 75 14.89 -3.98 1.61
N ARG A 76 14.01 -3.44 2.45
CA ARG A 76 13.18 -4.21 3.39
C ARG A 76 12.28 -5.20 2.65
N GLY A 77 11.58 -4.74 1.63
CA GLY A 77 10.66 -5.52 0.81
C GLY A 77 11.32 -6.72 0.13
N ARG A 78 12.61 -6.63 -0.26
CA ARG A 78 13.38 -7.75 -0.82
C ARG A 78 13.46 -8.97 0.10
N HIS A 79 13.33 -8.78 1.41
CA HIS A 79 13.33 -9.86 2.40
C HIS A 79 11.91 -10.41 2.69
N LEU A 80 10.86 -9.75 2.20
CA LEU A 80 9.49 -10.14 2.43
C LEU A 80 8.93 -10.96 1.27
N THR A 81 8.36 -12.12 1.61
CA THR A 81 7.73 -13.01 0.64
C THR A 81 6.23 -12.70 0.53
N CYS A 82 5.77 -12.47 -0.70
CA CYS A 82 4.35 -12.26 -0.98
C CYS A 82 3.53 -13.50 -0.60
N SER A 83 2.50 -13.31 0.22
CA SER A 83 1.63 -14.39 0.68
C SER A 83 0.73 -14.96 -0.43
N PHE A 84 0.62 -14.28 -1.58
CA PHE A 84 -0.15 -14.73 -2.74
C PHE A 84 0.74 -15.39 -3.80
N CYS A 85 1.70 -14.66 -4.39
CA CYS A 85 2.52 -15.16 -5.49
C CYS A 85 3.83 -15.84 -5.06
N ARG A 86 4.16 -15.82 -3.76
CA ARG A 86 5.37 -16.43 -3.16
C ARG A 86 6.71 -15.87 -3.65
N ARG A 87 6.71 -14.72 -4.32
CA ARG A 87 7.93 -13.99 -4.73
C ARG A 87 8.30 -12.91 -3.71
N HIS A 88 9.58 -12.52 -3.70
CA HIS A 88 10.11 -11.44 -2.86
C HIS A 88 9.63 -10.05 -3.32
N GLY A 89 9.85 -9.01 -2.50
CA GLY A 89 9.49 -7.62 -2.82
C GLY A 89 8.14 -7.16 -2.27
N ALA A 90 7.52 -7.93 -1.38
CA ALA A 90 6.17 -7.67 -0.89
C ALA A 90 6.14 -6.58 0.21
N SER A 91 6.06 -5.31 -0.18
CA SER A 91 6.06 -4.16 0.74
C SER A 91 4.72 -3.86 1.43
N VAL A 92 3.60 -4.39 0.91
CA VAL A 92 2.25 -4.13 1.44
C VAL A 92 1.92 -5.12 2.55
N GLY A 93 2.04 -4.69 3.79
CA GLY A 93 1.72 -5.45 5.00
C GLY A 93 0.26 -5.31 5.44
N CYS A 94 -0.24 -6.30 6.16
CA CYS A 94 -1.50 -6.16 6.89
C CYS A 94 -1.30 -5.21 8.08
N VAL A 95 -2.21 -4.26 8.31
CA VAL A 95 -2.12 -3.28 9.40
C VAL A 95 -2.18 -3.90 10.81
N VAL A 96 -2.74 -5.10 10.93
CA VAL A 96 -2.76 -5.84 12.20
C VAL A 96 -1.34 -6.32 12.52
N GLY A 97 -0.69 -5.74 13.53
CA GLY A 97 0.73 -5.97 13.84
C GLY A 97 1.13 -7.41 14.14
N SER A 98 0.20 -8.26 14.59
CA SER A 98 0.43 -9.70 14.79
C SER A 98 0.32 -10.53 13.49
N CYS A 99 -0.07 -9.93 12.38
CA CYS A 99 -0.26 -10.59 11.10
C CYS A 99 1.03 -10.57 10.27
N PRO A 100 1.68 -11.71 10.01
CA PRO A 100 2.94 -11.74 9.26
C PRO A 100 2.74 -11.64 7.74
N ARG A 101 1.52 -11.35 7.26
CA ARG A 101 1.20 -11.39 5.83
C ARG A 101 1.61 -10.10 5.14
N SER A 102 2.49 -10.24 4.16
CA SER A 102 2.87 -9.20 3.21
C SER A 102 2.48 -9.59 1.79
N PHE A 103 2.24 -8.59 0.94
CA PHE A 103 1.79 -8.73 -0.44
C PHE A 103 2.46 -7.67 -1.33
N HIS A 104 2.45 -7.91 -2.64
CA HIS A 104 2.46 -6.80 -3.60
C HIS A 104 1.07 -6.17 -3.65
N LEU A 105 0.95 -4.89 -4.00
CA LEU A 105 -0.36 -4.23 -4.14
C LEU A 105 -1.35 -4.97 -5.08
N PRO A 106 -0.99 -5.42 -6.29
CA PRO A 106 -1.95 -6.16 -7.12
C PRO A 106 -2.27 -7.55 -6.54
N CYS A 107 -1.37 -8.10 -5.72
CA CYS A 107 -1.53 -9.41 -5.12
C CYS A 107 -2.50 -9.41 -3.93
N ILE A 108 -2.54 -8.35 -3.13
CA ILE A 108 -3.48 -8.28 -1.99
C ILE A 108 -4.93 -8.32 -2.47
N THR A 109 -5.25 -7.62 -3.56
CA THR A 109 -6.58 -7.63 -4.18
C THR A 109 -6.93 -9.01 -4.73
N LYS A 110 -6.01 -9.67 -5.44
CA LYS A 110 -6.19 -11.06 -5.92
C LYS A 110 -6.38 -12.05 -4.76
N ALA A 111 -5.75 -11.79 -3.61
CA ALA A 111 -5.91 -12.57 -2.40
C ALA A 111 -7.22 -12.27 -1.61
N LYS A 112 -8.11 -11.41 -2.16
CA LYS A 112 -9.33 -10.92 -1.50
C LYS A 112 -9.06 -10.11 -0.23
N GLY A 113 -7.89 -9.48 -0.14
CA GLY A 113 -7.63 -8.39 0.79
C GLY A 113 -8.05 -7.05 0.20
N ILE A 114 -7.86 -5.98 0.98
CA ILE A 114 -8.23 -4.63 0.61
C ILE A 114 -7.14 -3.66 1.06
N THR A 115 -6.87 -2.65 0.24
CA THR A 115 -6.09 -1.47 0.60
C THR A 115 -7.03 -0.28 0.53
N ILE A 116 -7.11 0.50 1.59
CA ILE A 116 -7.90 1.73 1.65
C ILE A 116 -6.96 2.87 1.27
N PHE A 117 -7.27 3.58 0.19
CA PHE A 117 -6.46 4.72 -0.28
C PHE A 117 -6.90 6.02 0.38
N GLU A 118 -6.90 6.01 1.69
CA GLU A 118 -7.16 7.15 2.57
C GLU A 118 -6.08 7.14 3.64
N ASP A 119 -5.40 8.27 3.85
CA ASP A 119 -4.31 8.40 4.82
C ASP A 119 -4.72 7.81 6.18
N PRO A 120 -3.99 6.84 6.76
CA PRO A 120 -2.61 6.40 6.49
C PRO A 120 -2.44 5.20 5.54
N PHE A 121 -3.29 5.09 4.52
CA PHE A 121 -3.27 4.05 3.49
C PHE A 121 -3.31 2.60 4.02
N PRO A 122 -4.22 2.26 4.96
CA PRO A 122 -4.18 0.97 5.62
C PRO A 122 -4.53 -0.19 4.69
N SER A 123 -3.78 -1.29 4.82
CA SER A 123 -3.97 -2.52 4.05
C SER A 123 -4.37 -3.68 4.96
N TYR A 124 -5.37 -4.46 4.54
CA TYR A 124 -5.91 -5.59 5.30
C TYR A 124 -5.89 -6.85 4.46
N CYS A 125 -5.28 -7.92 4.98
CA CYS A 125 -5.42 -9.24 4.37
C CYS A 125 -6.89 -9.73 4.48
N LYS A 126 -7.29 -10.70 3.65
CA LYS A 126 -8.64 -11.30 3.65
C LYS A 126 -9.19 -11.64 5.05
N ARG A 127 -8.33 -12.08 5.98
CA ARG A 127 -8.73 -12.44 7.35
C ARG A 127 -9.06 -11.24 8.23
N HIS A 128 -8.44 -10.10 7.98
CA HIS A 128 -8.59 -8.88 8.79
C HIS A 128 -9.31 -7.77 8.03
N ALA A 129 -9.74 -8.02 6.80
CA ALA A 129 -10.52 -7.06 6.04
C ALA A 129 -11.82 -6.72 6.78
N PRO A 130 -12.19 -5.44 6.88
CA PRO A 130 -13.44 -5.03 7.50
C PRO A 130 -14.62 -5.69 6.78
N LYS A 131 -15.58 -6.21 7.55
CA LYS A 131 -16.78 -6.84 7.00
C LYS A 131 -17.91 -5.83 7.03
N GLN A 132 -18.51 -5.57 5.87
CA GLN A 132 -19.77 -4.84 5.84
C GLN A 132 -20.86 -5.74 6.43
N VAL A 133 -21.29 -5.43 7.65
CA VAL A 133 -22.49 -6.03 8.23
C VAL A 133 -23.69 -5.39 7.56
N ARG A 134 -24.49 -6.18 6.84
CA ARG A 134 -25.80 -5.72 6.38
C ARG A 134 -26.70 -5.67 7.61
N SER A 135 -27.06 -4.48 8.08
CA SER A 135 -28.13 -4.31 9.05
C SER A 135 -29.47 -4.65 8.39
N CYS A 136 -29.78 -5.93 8.31
CA CYS A 136 -31.15 -6.34 8.04
C CYS A 136 -31.96 -6.10 9.32
N GLY A 137 -32.60 -4.92 9.40
CA GLY A 137 -33.63 -4.62 10.39
C GLY A 137 -33.13 -4.33 11.81
N PHE A 138 -32.82 -3.06 12.09
CA PHE A 138 -33.09 -2.50 13.41
C PHE A 138 -34.23 -1.52 13.26
N SER A 139 -35.43 -1.94 13.66
CA SER A 139 -36.46 -1.02 14.10
C SER A 139 -35.83 -0.19 15.22
N PHE A 140 -35.69 1.11 15.00
CA PHE A 140 -35.54 2.06 16.09
C PHE A 140 -36.85 2.02 16.90
N TYR A 141 -36.99 1.06 17.82
CA TYR A 141 -37.85 1.26 18.97
C TYR A 141 -37.09 2.20 19.92
N PHE A 142 -37.32 3.50 19.72
CA PHE A 142 -37.25 4.46 20.81
C PHE A 142 -38.17 3.92 21.93
N PRO A 143 -37.70 3.65 23.16
CA PRO A 143 -38.62 3.44 24.25
C PRO A 143 -39.23 4.81 24.60
N ALA A 144 -40.34 5.13 23.95
CA ALA A 144 -41.25 6.15 24.45
C ALA A 144 -41.95 5.59 25.68
N SER A 145 -41.44 5.88 26.88
CA SER A 145 -42.28 6.14 28.07
C SER A 145 -41.43 6.24 29.35
N ARG A 146 -41.48 7.41 29.99
CA ARG A 146 -42.14 7.58 31.29
C ARG A 146 -42.29 9.07 31.59
N LEU A 147 -43.44 9.62 31.18
CA LEU A 147 -44.08 10.70 31.93
C LEU A 147 -44.56 10.07 33.24
N THR A 148 -43.90 10.39 34.35
CA THR A 148 -44.48 10.19 35.68
C THR A 148 -45.20 11.47 36.07
N ALA A 149 -46.52 11.43 36.04
CA ALA A 149 -47.36 12.36 36.76
C ALA A 149 -47.27 12.04 38.26
N LYS A 150 -46.91 13.05 39.06
CA LYS A 150 -47.41 13.28 40.42
C LYS A 150 -47.12 14.73 40.81
#